data_AF-A0A0N4YAW9-F1
#
_entry.id   AF-A0A0N4YAW9-F1
#
_cell.length_a   1.000
_cell.length_b   1.000
_cell.length_c   1.000
_cell.angle_alpha   90.00
_cell.angle_beta   90.00
_cell.angle_gamma   90.00
#
_symmetry.space_group_name_H-M   'P 1'
#
loop_
_entity.id
_entity.type
_entity.pdbx_description
1 polymer ?
#
loop_
_entity_poly.entity_id
_entity_poly.type
_entity_poly.pdbx_seq_one_letter_code
_entity_poly.pdbx_strand_id
1 'polypeptide(L)'
;MIALFVVFVALRAANVAATTCPGASLTDAERDFILQLHNDARRTVAQGTVKTSLGTVGPAQNMYQLTYDCNLETAAETAAGATCNAAVDGTTNGDNVQLFTAAKSIATTKNDQIQQAVADWFLPAIYYGYATYSEYSDVRQEFFANLVNYKNLAVGCTYQTTPQKNDPLYNRGMACQSNSDCTLVTGSTCVNSLCVTTQTVLPPQQRPPCQFIEMTDAARTTAVNMHNDYRAQVALGQAPNGKNGAILPQAANMMQMDYDCDLERYALVHAQTCSMTETADANLPDQNENIYVDKTTTDPNTAITNAINAWKNQLSQNGINNQVQYHNTLATKPGNPKAAITMIWAKTWRLGCSAVNCNANGMFVVCRYSPKGLQLNHLIYDPRQGPCTKCPVSAANCSPNGALCVM
;
A
#
# COMPACT_ATOMS: atom_id res chain seq x y z
N MET A 1 12.06 4.62 7.42
CA MET A 1 11.32 4.39 6.22
C MET A 1 11.06 5.77 5.80
N ILE A 2 11.84 6.32 4.87
CA ILE A 2 11.51 7.54 4.17
C ILE A 2 10.24 7.17 3.43
N ALA A 3 9.11 7.39 4.08
CA ALA A 3 7.84 7.39 3.42
C ALA A 3 7.72 8.78 2.82
N LEU A 4 7.47 8.82 1.53
CA LEU A 4 7.19 10.04 0.82
C LEU A 4 5.73 10.36 0.83
N PHE A 5 5.41 11.63 0.94
CA PHE A 5 4.03 12.06 0.99
C PHE A 5 3.83 13.33 0.17
N VAL A 6 3.08 13.23 -0.92
CA VAL A 6 2.68 14.39 -1.72
C VAL A 6 1.17 14.50 -1.70
N VAL A 7 0.63 15.57 -1.11
CA VAL A 7 -0.80 15.91 -1.12
C VAL A 7 -1.06 17.05 -2.09
N PHE A 8 -2.19 16.99 -2.79
CA PHE A 8 -2.72 18.03 -3.67
C PHE A 8 -3.94 18.64 -3.06
N VAL A 9 -4.18 19.92 -3.32
CA VAL A 9 -5.33 20.67 -2.82
C VAL A 9 -5.68 21.70 -3.90
N ALA A 10 -6.95 21.85 -4.30
CA ALA A 10 -7.38 22.81 -5.34
C ALA A 10 -8.68 23.56 -5.00
N LEU A 11 -8.68 24.90 -5.13
CA LEU A 11 -9.82 25.80 -4.89
C LEU A 11 -10.00 26.87 -6.00
N ARG A 12 -11.17 27.54 -5.99
CA ARG A 12 -11.73 28.39 -7.07
C ARG A 12 -11.40 29.90 -7.04
N ALA A 13 -10.39 30.37 -6.32
CA ALA A 13 -9.98 31.78 -6.40
C ALA A 13 -8.47 31.93 -6.23
N ALA A 14 -7.81 32.43 -7.28
CA ALA A 14 -6.39 32.70 -7.29
C ALA A 14 -6.14 34.12 -6.78
N ASN A 15 -5.27 34.26 -5.77
CA ASN A 15 -4.54 35.50 -5.56
C ASN A 15 -3.14 35.23 -5.01
N VAL A 16 -2.19 35.89 -5.67
CA VAL A 16 -0.76 36.08 -5.37
C VAL A 16 0.19 35.01 -5.92
N ALA A 17 0.87 35.41 -6.99
CA ALA A 17 2.11 34.80 -7.47
C ALA A 17 3.25 35.09 -6.47
N ALA A 18 3.68 34.06 -5.77
CA ALA A 18 4.98 34.04 -5.11
C ALA A 18 5.54 32.63 -5.26
N THR A 19 6.61 32.48 -6.03
CA THR A 19 7.37 31.22 -6.14
C THR A 19 8.08 30.85 -4.84
N THR A 20 8.15 31.76 -3.87
CA THR A 20 8.70 31.52 -2.53
C THR A 20 7.57 31.25 -1.53
N CYS A 21 7.17 30.00 -1.38
CA CYS A 21 6.29 29.61 -0.28
C CYS A 21 7.09 29.44 1.02
N PRO A 22 6.50 29.74 2.18
CA PRO A 22 7.17 29.60 3.47
C PRO A 22 7.41 28.15 3.89
N GLY A 23 6.77 27.17 3.25
CA GLY A 23 6.94 25.75 3.52
C GLY A 23 8.36 25.27 3.20
N ALA A 24 8.92 24.44 4.08
CA ALA A 24 10.27 23.90 3.93
C ALA A 24 10.30 22.54 3.22
N SER A 25 9.12 21.97 2.95
CA SER A 25 8.99 20.62 2.38
C SER A 25 9.39 20.56 0.90
N LEU A 26 9.30 21.67 0.17
CA LEU A 26 9.65 21.80 -1.25
C LEU A 26 10.55 23.02 -1.48
N THR A 27 11.47 22.91 -2.44
CA THR A 27 12.21 24.05 -3.00
C THR A 27 11.39 24.72 -4.10
N ASP A 28 11.70 25.97 -4.43
CA ASP A 28 10.99 26.70 -5.51
C ASP A 28 11.10 25.97 -6.86
N ALA A 29 12.26 25.35 -7.14
CA ALA A 29 12.46 24.53 -8.33
C ALA A 29 11.56 23.27 -8.35
N GLU A 30 11.30 22.67 -7.18
CA GLU A 30 10.38 21.53 -7.07
C GLU A 30 8.92 21.95 -7.20
N ARG A 31 8.55 23.14 -6.70
CA ARG A 31 7.23 23.74 -6.90
C ARG A 31 6.98 24.00 -8.39
N ASP A 32 7.95 24.59 -9.07
CA ASP A 32 7.91 24.83 -10.51
C ASP A 32 7.80 23.52 -11.29
N PHE A 33 8.57 22.50 -10.89
CA PHE A 33 8.53 21.18 -11.51
C PHE A 33 7.17 20.48 -11.35
N ILE A 34 6.59 20.51 -10.14
CA ILE A 34 5.25 19.98 -9.88
C ILE A 34 4.20 20.73 -10.70
N LEU A 35 4.26 22.07 -10.69
CA LEU A 35 3.35 22.92 -11.46
C LEU A 35 3.42 22.62 -12.96
N GLN A 36 4.64 22.40 -13.47
CA GLN A 36 4.88 22.01 -14.85
C GLN A 36 4.23 20.66 -15.15
N LEU A 37 4.49 19.63 -14.35
CA LEU A 37 3.91 18.28 -14.56
C LEU A 37 2.36 18.31 -14.59
N HIS A 38 1.73 19.10 -13.72
CA HIS A 38 0.27 19.27 -13.70
C HIS A 38 -0.25 19.95 -14.96
N ASN A 39 0.40 21.04 -15.36
CA ASN A 39 -0.01 21.79 -16.52
C ASN A 39 0.26 21.04 -17.83
N ASP A 40 1.31 20.23 -17.89
CA ASP A 40 1.60 19.33 -19.02
C ASP A 40 0.52 18.25 -19.13
N ALA A 41 0.16 17.58 -18.02
CA ALA A 41 -0.95 16.63 -17.98
C ALA A 41 -2.26 17.26 -18.47
N ARG A 42 -2.64 18.42 -17.94
CA ARG A 42 -3.84 19.18 -18.36
C ARG A 42 -3.79 19.59 -19.83
N ARG A 43 -2.62 19.96 -20.34
CA ARG A 43 -2.42 20.33 -21.75
C ARG A 43 -2.68 19.15 -22.68
N THR A 44 -2.23 17.95 -22.33
CA THR A 44 -2.51 16.74 -23.14
C THR A 44 -4.00 16.44 -23.25
N VAL A 45 -4.76 16.64 -22.17
CA VAL A 45 -6.22 16.52 -22.17
C VAL A 45 -6.87 17.63 -23.00
N ALA A 46 -6.41 18.88 -22.84
CA ALA A 46 -6.90 20.02 -23.62
C ALA A 46 -6.73 19.79 -25.14
N GLN A 47 -5.59 19.23 -25.54
CA GLN A 47 -5.27 18.91 -26.94
C GLN A 47 -6.00 17.65 -27.45
N GLY A 48 -6.63 16.86 -26.57
CA GLY A 48 -7.29 15.61 -26.94
C GLY A 48 -6.34 14.52 -27.39
N THR A 49 -5.11 14.50 -26.85
CA THR A 49 -4.08 13.51 -27.26
C THR A 49 -4.07 12.27 -26.38
N VAL A 50 -4.93 12.21 -25.36
CA VAL A 50 -4.94 11.16 -24.33
C VAL A 50 -5.83 10.01 -24.79
N LYS A 51 -5.21 8.87 -25.09
CA LYS A 51 -5.90 7.63 -25.47
C LYS A 51 -6.15 6.76 -24.24
N THR A 52 -7.35 6.21 -24.14
CA THR A 52 -7.80 5.37 -23.03
C THR A 52 -8.45 4.10 -23.56
N SER A 53 -8.73 3.15 -22.66
CA SER A 53 -9.45 1.90 -22.98
C SER A 53 -10.86 2.12 -23.57
N LEU A 54 -11.49 3.28 -23.31
CA LEU A 54 -12.86 3.59 -23.76
C LEU A 54 -12.93 4.69 -24.84
N GLY A 55 -11.80 5.20 -25.31
CA GLY A 55 -11.76 6.25 -26.32
C GLY A 55 -10.70 7.32 -26.03
N THR A 56 -10.87 8.50 -26.60
CA THR A 56 -9.94 9.63 -26.37
C THR A 56 -10.54 10.56 -25.32
N VAL A 57 -9.72 10.99 -24.36
CA VAL A 57 -10.10 12.03 -23.39
C VAL A 57 -9.72 13.39 -23.95
N GLY A 58 -10.70 14.29 -24.00
CA GLY A 58 -10.59 15.59 -24.67
C GLY A 58 -10.95 15.52 -26.16
N PRO A 59 -10.70 16.59 -26.94
CA PRO A 59 -10.12 17.87 -26.52
C PRO A 59 -11.01 18.63 -25.53
N ALA A 60 -10.39 19.32 -24.57
CA ALA A 60 -11.10 20.04 -23.51
C ALA A 60 -11.09 21.55 -23.74
N GLN A 61 -12.28 22.14 -23.86
CA GLN A 61 -12.45 23.60 -23.81
C GLN A 61 -12.34 24.11 -22.36
N ASN A 62 -11.87 25.35 -22.20
CA ASN A 62 -11.77 26.03 -20.89
C ASN A 62 -10.89 25.29 -19.86
N MET A 63 -9.86 24.57 -20.31
CA MET A 63 -8.85 23.99 -19.42
C MET A 63 -7.88 25.09 -18.98
N TYR A 64 -8.00 25.55 -17.73
CA TYR A 64 -7.12 26.57 -17.19
C TYR A 64 -5.77 26.00 -16.77
N GLN A 65 -4.70 26.75 -17.06
CA GLN A 65 -3.39 26.51 -16.48
C GLN A 65 -3.47 26.78 -14.97
N LEU A 66 -2.94 25.87 -14.18
CA LEU A 66 -2.83 26.02 -12.73
C LEU A 66 -1.71 27.01 -12.41
N THR A 67 -1.89 27.72 -11.30
CA THR A 67 -0.87 28.49 -10.59
C THR A 67 -0.47 27.75 -9.31
N TYR A 68 0.72 28.00 -8.79
CA TYR A 68 1.11 27.42 -7.50
C TYR A 68 0.63 28.33 -6.35
N ASP A 69 -0.02 27.75 -5.33
CA ASP A 69 -0.60 28.48 -4.20
C ASP A 69 -0.05 27.95 -2.87
N CYS A 70 0.57 28.85 -2.12
CA CYS A 70 1.23 28.51 -0.86
C CYS A 70 0.26 28.15 0.28
N ASN A 71 -1.00 28.61 0.22
CA ASN A 71 -2.02 28.19 1.19
C ASN A 71 -2.48 26.76 0.91
N LEU A 72 -2.53 26.37 -0.36
CA LEU A 72 -2.81 24.99 -0.75
C LEU A 72 -1.64 24.06 -0.39
N GLU A 73 -0.39 24.53 -0.47
CA GLU A 73 0.78 23.82 0.07
C GLU A 73 0.69 23.68 1.59
N THR A 74 0.33 24.74 2.31
CA THR A 74 0.14 24.69 3.77
C THR A 74 -1.00 23.73 4.15
N ALA A 75 -2.08 23.71 3.36
CA ALA A 75 -3.17 22.76 3.54
C ALA A 75 -2.71 21.32 3.26
N ALA A 76 -1.89 21.11 2.24
CA ALA A 76 -1.29 19.81 1.94
C ALA A 76 -0.36 19.32 3.06
N GLU A 77 0.46 20.21 3.63
CA GLU A 77 1.30 19.94 4.81
C GLU A 77 0.44 19.58 6.03
N THR A 78 -0.66 20.29 6.23
CA THR A 78 -1.59 20.01 7.33
C THR A 78 -2.26 18.65 7.16
N ALA A 79 -2.70 18.34 5.95
CA ALA A 79 -3.30 17.05 5.60
C ALA A 79 -2.30 15.89 5.70
N ALA A 80 -1.01 16.15 5.47
CA ALA A 80 0.07 15.18 5.72
C ALA A 80 0.21 14.75 7.16
N GLY A 81 0.07 15.71 8.07
CA GLY A 81 0.40 15.51 9.47
C GLY A 81 1.85 15.05 9.65
N ALA A 82 2.09 14.29 10.73
CA ALA A 82 3.45 13.87 11.12
C ALA A 82 3.88 12.50 10.52
N THR A 83 2.97 11.81 9.82
CA THR A 83 3.18 10.44 9.34
C THR A 83 2.63 10.29 7.94
N CYS A 84 3.46 9.80 7.01
CA CYS A 84 3.04 9.60 5.63
C CYS A 84 1.98 8.49 5.55
N ASN A 85 0.81 8.85 5.03
CA ASN A 85 -0.34 7.98 4.91
C ASN A 85 -0.75 7.81 3.42
N ALA A 86 -1.44 6.71 3.10
CA ALA A 86 -1.98 6.46 1.77
C ALA A 86 -3.36 7.12 1.55
N ALA A 87 -3.88 7.84 2.55
CA ALA A 87 -5.14 8.56 2.48
C ALA A 87 -5.06 9.89 3.23
N VAL A 88 -5.80 10.88 2.73
CA VAL A 88 -6.02 12.19 3.35
C VAL A 88 -7.51 12.46 3.49
N ASP A 89 -7.88 13.18 4.55
CA ASP A 89 -9.26 13.53 4.85
C ASP A 89 -9.72 14.72 3.98
N GLY A 90 -10.20 14.41 2.76
CA GLY A 90 -10.52 15.37 1.69
C GLY A 90 -11.79 16.20 1.88
N THR A 91 -12.05 16.69 3.09
CA THR A 91 -13.31 17.37 3.42
C THR A 91 -13.44 18.78 2.84
N THR A 92 -12.35 19.39 2.38
CA THR A 92 -12.33 20.81 1.94
C THR A 92 -11.84 21.02 0.51
N ASN A 93 -10.98 20.13 -0.02
CA ASN A 93 -10.31 20.28 -1.31
C ASN A 93 -10.21 18.94 -2.05
N GLY A 94 -9.96 19.00 -3.36
CA GLY A 94 -9.68 17.79 -4.16
C GLY A 94 -8.25 17.32 -3.93
N ASP A 95 -8.09 16.17 -3.29
CA ASP A 95 -6.79 15.68 -2.85
C ASP A 95 -6.30 14.44 -3.61
N ASN A 96 -5.01 14.46 -3.97
CA ASN A 96 -4.30 13.29 -4.48
C ASN A 96 -3.18 12.93 -3.52
N VAL A 97 -2.98 11.64 -3.30
CA VAL A 97 -1.88 11.14 -2.47
C VAL A 97 -1.09 10.07 -3.21
N GLN A 98 0.22 10.07 -2.99
CA GLN A 98 1.10 9.00 -3.44
C GLN A 98 2.05 8.63 -2.30
N LEU A 99 2.02 7.35 -1.91
CA LEU A 99 2.88 6.79 -0.88
C LEU A 99 3.90 5.84 -1.51
N PHE A 100 5.17 6.21 -1.45
CA PHE A 100 6.26 5.34 -1.89
C PHE A 100 6.81 4.54 -0.70
N THR A 101 6.58 3.23 -0.73
CA THR A 101 7.02 2.31 0.34
C THR A 101 8.11 1.33 -0.10
N ALA A 102 8.25 1.10 -1.40
CA ALA A 102 9.24 0.18 -1.95
C ALA A 102 10.64 0.79 -1.91
N ALA A 103 11.63 0.04 -1.41
CA ALA A 103 13.02 0.52 -1.26
C ALA A 103 13.62 1.06 -2.58
N LYS A 104 13.25 0.46 -3.73
CA LYS A 104 13.68 0.91 -5.05
C LYS A 104 13.08 2.28 -5.42
N SER A 105 11.81 2.49 -5.14
CA SER A 105 11.11 3.77 -5.38
C SER A 105 11.51 4.84 -4.36
N ILE A 106 11.91 4.45 -3.15
CA ILE A 106 12.45 5.35 -2.13
C ILE A 106 13.88 5.78 -2.48
N ALA A 107 14.65 4.92 -3.14
CA ALA A 107 16.03 5.18 -3.54
C ALA A 107 16.16 6.07 -4.80
N THR A 108 15.06 6.40 -5.48
CA THR A 108 15.08 7.37 -6.58
C THR A 108 15.08 8.80 -6.06
N THR A 109 15.35 9.77 -6.93
CA THR A 109 15.37 11.17 -6.49
C THR A 109 13.97 11.65 -6.13
N LYS A 110 13.90 12.71 -5.31
CA LYS A 110 12.66 13.42 -4.99
C LYS A 110 11.89 13.83 -6.25
N ASN A 111 12.58 14.32 -7.27
CA ASN A 111 11.97 14.69 -8.54
C ASN A 111 11.44 13.46 -9.30
N ASP A 112 12.16 12.34 -9.31
CA ASP A 112 11.66 11.10 -9.94
C ASP A 112 10.38 10.60 -9.25
N GLN A 113 10.33 10.71 -7.92
CA GLN A 113 9.17 10.32 -7.13
C GLN A 113 7.98 11.25 -7.40
N ILE A 114 8.21 12.56 -7.45
CA ILE A 114 7.20 13.56 -7.82
C ILE A 114 6.65 13.28 -9.23
N GLN A 115 7.53 13.04 -10.20
CA GLN A 115 7.15 12.72 -11.57
C GLN A 115 6.34 11.43 -11.65
N GLN A 116 6.77 10.39 -10.94
CA GLN A 116 6.06 9.12 -10.88
C GLN A 116 4.68 9.28 -10.24
N ALA A 117 4.54 10.10 -9.18
CA ALA A 117 3.27 10.35 -8.53
C ALA A 117 2.24 10.98 -9.48
N VAL A 118 2.64 12.03 -10.21
CA VAL A 118 1.76 12.67 -11.19
C VAL A 118 1.40 11.72 -12.34
N ALA A 119 2.35 10.91 -12.78
CA ALA A 119 2.09 9.88 -13.79
C ALA A 119 1.07 8.84 -13.28
N ASP A 120 1.23 8.36 -12.05
CA ASP A 120 0.34 7.38 -11.42
C ASP A 120 -1.09 7.92 -11.24
N TRP A 121 -1.23 9.19 -10.85
CA TRP A 121 -2.55 9.84 -10.76
C TRP A 121 -3.22 10.02 -12.11
N PHE A 122 -2.47 9.99 -13.21
CA PHE A 122 -3.02 10.08 -14.54
C PHE A 122 -3.57 8.74 -15.06
N LEU A 123 -3.03 7.63 -14.55
CA LEU A 123 -3.34 6.26 -14.99
C LEU A 123 -4.82 5.87 -14.95
N PRO A 124 -5.64 6.29 -13.95
CA PRO A 124 -7.05 5.93 -13.92
C PRO A 124 -7.82 6.28 -15.19
N ALA A 125 -7.51 7.40 -15.85
CA ALA A 125 -8.12 7.73 -17.13
C ALA A 125 -7.76 6.72 -18.23
N ILE A 126 -6.51 6.29 -18.28
CA ILE A 126 -6.02 5.34 -19.29
C ILE A 126 -6.71 3.99 -19.14
N TYR A 127 -6.89 3.53 -17.89
CA TYR A 127 -7.41 2.19 -17.59
C TYR A 127 -8.94 2.10 -17.57
N TYR A 128 -9.60 3.05 -16.92
CA TYR A 128 -11.06 3.00 -16.74
C TYR A 128 -11.81 3.77 -17.83
N GLY A 129 -11.15 4.70 -18.52
CA GLY A 129 -11.71 5.47 -19.61
C GLY A 129 -12.88 6.37 -19.21
N TYR A 130 -13.28 7.28 -20.09
CA TYR A 130 -14.50 8.08 -19.93
C TYR A 130 -15.51 7.65 -21.00
N ALA A 131 -16.57 6.96 -20.58
CA ALA A 131 -17.58 6.39 -21.47
C ALA A 131 -18.50 7.50 -22.01
N THR A 132 -18.02 8.28 -22.99
CA THR A 132 -18.72 9.40 -23.64
C THR A 132 -19.31 10.40 -22.64
N TYR A 133 -18.77 11.62 -22.63
CA TYR A 133 -18.91 12.68 -21.61
C TYR A 133 -17.78 12.61 -20.57
N SER A 134 -17.01 13.72 -20.48
CA SER A 134 -15.90 13.94 -19.54
C SER A 134 -16.40 14.14 -18.10
N GLU A 135 -17.31 13.27 -17.66
CA GLU A 135 -17.98 13.34 -16.38
C GLU A 135 -17.27 12.41 -15.38
N TYR A 136 -16.97 12.96 -14.19
CA TYR A 136 -16.52 12.18 -13.06
C TYR A 136 -17.70 11.37 -12.52
N SER A 137 -17.77 10.12 -12.93
CA SER A 137 -18.84 9.18 -12.56
C SER A 137 -18.31 7.95 -11.80
N ASP A 138 -16.98 7.83 -11.69
CA ASP A 138 -16.31 6.69 -11.07
C ASP A 138 -15.25 7.18 -10.10
N VAL A 139 -15.42 6.82 -8.82
CA VAL A 139 -14.50 7.18 -7.74
C VAL A 139 -13.07 6.68 -7.95
N ARG A 140 -12.87 5.64 -8.75
CA ARG A 140 -11.52 5.15 -9.11
C ARG A 140 -10.75 6.15 -9.96
N GLN A 141 -11.44 7.11 -10.58
CA GLN A 141 -10.87 8.15 -11.41
C GLN A 141 -10.53 9.42 -10.63
N GLU A 142 -10.73 9.43 -9.31
CA GLU A 142 -10.61 10.63 -8.47
C GLU A 142 -9.29 11.35 -8.66
N PHE A 143 -8.17 10.61 -8.64
CA PHE A 143 -6.85 11.21 -8.81
C PHE A 143 -6.67 11.88 -10.17
N PHE A 144 -7.18 11.26 -11.23
CA PHE A 144 -7.18 11.88 -12.54
C PHE A 144 -8.14 13.07 -12.58
N ALA A 145 -9.34 12.95 -12.01
CA ALA A 145 -10.33 14.00 -11.98
C ALA A 145 -9.82 15.25 -11.27
N ASN A 146 -9.15 15.12 -10.13
CA ASN A 146 -8.53 16.23 -9.41
C ASN A 146 -7.41 16.90 -10.23
N LEU A 147 -6.60 16.10 -10.92
CA LEU A 147 -5.50 16.57 -11.78
C LEU A 147 -6.02 17.41 -12.96
N VAL A 148 -7.10 16.96 -13.61
CA VAL A 148 -7.59 17.56 -14.87
C VAL A 148 -8.91 18.30 -14.75
N ASN A 149 -9.44 18.52 -13.54
CA ASN A 149 -10.66 19.31 -13.37
C ASN A 149 -10.45 20.72 -13.92
N TYR A 150 -11.16 21.05 -14.99
CA TYR A 150 -10.98 22.32 -15.70
C TYR A 150 -11.28 23.55 -14.82
N LYS A 151 -12.05 23.37 -13.74
CA LYS A 151 -12.41 24.44 -12.79
C LYS A 151 -11.34 24.73 -11.75
N ASN A 152 -10.32 23.88 -11.65
CA ASN A 152 -9.19 24.11 -10.75
C ASN A 152 -8.28 25.19 -11.37
N LEU A 153 -7.86 26.16 -10.55
CA LEU A 153 -7.03 27.30 -10.96
C LEU A 153 -5.67 27.34 -10.27
N ALA A 154 -5.52 26.56 -9.20
CA ALA A 154 -4.33 26.53 -8.39
C ALA A 154 -4.05 25.12 -7.87
N VAL A 155 -2.80 24.91 -7.49
CA VAL A 155 -2.30 23.69 -6.88
C VAL A 155 -1.29 24.05 -5.79
N GLY A 156 -1.25 23.27 -4.73
CA GLY A 156 -0.19 23.34 -3.73
C GLY A 156 0.10 21.96 -3.18
N CYS A 157 1.37 21.71 -2.89
CA CYS A 157 1.88 20.37 -2.65
C CYS A 157 2.83 20.33 -1.47
N THR A 158 2.96 19.16 -0.86
CA THR A 158 3.99 18.92 0.17
C THR A 158 4.84 17.71 -0.18
N TYR A 159 5.96 17.53 0.51
CA TYR A 159 6.79 16.35 0.46
C TYR A 159 7.33 16.04 1.84
N GLN A 160 7.02 14.86 2.37
CA GLN A 160 7.52 14.44 3.68
C GLN A 160 8.40 13.19 3.59
N THR A 161 9.26 12.96 4.58
CA THR A 161 10.05 11.73 4.76
C THR A 161 9.93 11.23 6.20
N THR A 162 9.60 9.97 6.47
CA THR A 162 9.63 9.40 7.85
C THR A 162 10.97 8.72 8.24
N PRO A 163 11.31 8.55 9.54
CA PRO A 163 12.58 7.95 10.01
C PRO A 163 12.70 6.42 9.79
N GLN A 164 13.90 5.89 9.52
CA GLN A 164 14.28 4.48 9.26
C GLN A 164 14.89 3.71 10.43
N LYS A 165 14.78 2.38 10.33
CA LYS A 165 15.69 1.47 11.01
C LYS A 165 17.09 1.71 10.46
N ASN A 166 18.01 2.13 11.32
CA ASN A 166 19.38 2.61 11.04
C ASN A 166 19.52 4.08 10.64
N ASP A 167 18.45 4.87 10.63
CA ASP A 167 18.63 6.32 10.63
C ASP A 167 19.29 6.74 11.95
N PRO A 168 20.25 7.69 11.92
CA PRO A 168 20.75 8.29 13.14
C PRO A 168 19.58 8.90 13.90
N LEU A 169 19.28 8.36 15.09
CA LEU A 169 18.24 8.90 15.99
C LEU A 169 18.49 10.39 16.30
N TYR A 170 19.74 10.81 16.23
CA TYR A 170 20.23 12.17 16.35
C TYR A 170 21.57 12.26 15.60
N ASN A 171 21.94 13.46 15.12
CA ASN A 171 23.28 13.69 14.62
C ASN A 171 24.27 13.66 15.80
N ARG A 172 25.36 12.88 15.70
CA ARG A 172 26.42 12.89 16.72
C ARG A 172 27.09 14.27 16.73
N GLY A 173 27.09 14.92 17.88
CA GLY A 173 27.65 16.25 18.07
C GLY A 173 27.54 16.71 19.52
N MET A 174 28.05 17.92 19.79
CA MET A 174 27.81 18.59 21.07
C MET A 174 26.35 19.00 21.16
N ALA A 175 25.77 18.93 22.36
CA ALA A 175 24.44 19.47 22.61
C ALA A 175 24.43 20.99 22.37
N CYS A 176 23.25 21.56 22.11
CA CYS A 176 23.14 23.00 21.86
C CYS A 176 23.71 23.80 23.05
N GLN A 177 24.49 24.83 22.76
CA GLN A 177 25.01 25.80 23.74
C GLN A 177 24.36 27.17 23.57
N SER A 178 23.76 27.41 22.40
CA SER A 178 23.13 28.66 21.98
C SER A 178 21.95 28.38 21.04
N ASN A 179 21.08 29.37 20.84
CA ASN A 179 19.94 29.23 19.92
C ASN A 179 20.39 28.93 18.48
N SER A 180 21.57 29.41 18.06
CA SER A 180 22.12 29.15 16.72
C SER A 180 22.49 27.69 16.48
N ASP A 181 22.64 26.88 17.53
CA ASP A 181 22.93 25.44 17.41
C ASP A 181 21.65 24.63 17.10
N CYS A 182 20.47 25.23 17.24
CA CYS A 182 19.17 24.60 17.02
C CYS A 182 18.67 24.80 15.60
N THR A 183 19.35 24.17 14.64
CA THR A 183 19.13 24.40 13.21
C THR A 183 17.98 23.60 12.59
N LEU A 184 17.44 22.60 13.29
CA LEU A 184 16.47 21.66 12.72
C LEU A 184 15.08 22.27 12.53
N VAL A 185 14.64 23.14 13.43
CA VAL A 185 13.35 23.84 13.34
C VAL A 185 13.61 25.32 13.55
N THR A 186 13.37 26.13 12.52
CA THR A 186 13.61 27.58 12.52
C THR A 186 12.87 28.26 13.68
N GLY A 187 13.58 29.10 14.43
CA GLY A 187 13.04 29.79 15.61
C GLY A 187 13.10 28.99 16.91
N SER A 188 13.70 27.79 16.90
CA SER A 188 13.95 27.03 18.13
C SER A 188 14.95 27.72 19.05
N THR A 189 14.77 27.56 20.36
CA THR A 189 15.69 28.06 21.38
C THR A 189 16.41 26.92 22.08
N CYS A 190 17.68 27.13 22.46
CA CYS A 190 18.41 26.18 23.27
C CYS A 190 18.11 26.42 24.75
N VAL A 191 17.48 25.43 25.40
CA VAL A 191 17.18 25.45 26.83
C VAL A 191 17.73 24.18 27.44
N ASN A 192 18.66 24.31 28.39
CA ASN A 192 19.27 23.17 29.10
C ASN A 192 19.77 22.07 28.15
N SER A 193 20.53 22.45 27.12
CA SER A 193 21.08 21.51 26.12
C SER A 193 20.04 20.81 25.23
N LEU A 194 18.79 21.28 25.21
CA LEU A 194 17.73 20.81 24.34
C LEU A 194 17.18 21.95 23.48
N CYS A 195 16.94 21.66 22.20
CA CYS A 195 16.24 22.58 21.32
C CYS A 195 14.73 22.48 21.58
N VAL A 196 14.13 23.59 22.01
CA VAL A 196 12.71 23.69 22.33
C VAL A 196 12.00 24.51 21.26
N THR A 197 10.86 24.01 20.80
CA THR A 197 9.96 24.68 19.85
C THR A 197 8.56 24.81 20.44
N THR A 198 7.84 25.86 20.09
CA THR A 198 6.43 26.07 20.48
C THR A 198 5.44 25.46 19.48
N GLN A 199 5.91 24.74 18.46
CA GLN A 199 5.05 24.07 17.48
C GLN A 199 4.57 22.70 18.02
N THR A 200 3.27 22.43 17.98
CA THR A 200 2.60 21.23 18.54
C THR A 200 2.54 20.04 17.56
N VAL A 201 2.81 18.80 18.03
CA VAL A 201 2.60 17.53 17.27
C VAL A 201 1.72 16.56 18.07
N LEU A 202 0.69 15.97 17.44
CA LEU A 202 -0.37 15.14 18.06
C LEU A 202 -0.05 13.61 18.08
N PRO A 203 -0.63 12.81 19.03
CA PRO A 203 -0.39 11.36 19.18
C PRO A 203 -1.34 10.44 18.36
N PRO A 204 -1.05 9.12 18.25
CA PRO A 204 -1.67 8.22 17.25
C PRO A 204 -2.90 7.46 17.76
N GLN A 205 -4.08 7.58 17.14
CA GLN A 205 -5.16 6.58 17.24
C GLN A 205 -6.10 6.51 16.00
N GLN A 206 -6.51 5.26 15.70
CA GLN A 206 -7.56 4.74 14.79
C GLN A 206 -7.34 4.84 13.26
N ARG A 207 -7.06 3.68 12.63
CA ARG A 207 -7.00 3.52 11.16
C ARG A 207 -8.42 3.44 10.58
N PRO A 208 -8.73 4.14 9.47
CA PRO A 208 -10.05 4.12 8.86
C PRO A 208 -10.42 2.73 8.28
N PRO A 209 -11.71 2.36 8.24
CA PRO A 209 -12.18 1.08 7.71
C PRO A 209 -11.98 0.99 6.19
N CYS A 210 -11.76 -0.23 5.66
CA CYS A 210 -11.64 -0.45 4.21
C CYS A 210 -12.98 -0.14 3.51
N GLN A 211 -12.97 0.70 2.46
CA GLN A 211 -14.20 1.21 1.83
C GLN A 211 -14.54 0.59 0.47
N PHE A 212 -13.79 -0.41 -0.01
CA PHE A 212 -14.02 -1.02 -1.33
C PHE A 212 -15.25 -1.95 -1.31
N ILE A 213 -16.12 -1.89 -2.32
CA ILE A 213 -17.44 -2.55 -2.29
C ILE A 213 -17.38 -4.03 -2.71
N GLU A 214 -16.34 -4.43 -3.43
CA GLU A 214 -16.14 -5.80 -3.92
C GLU A 214 -15.80 -6.79 -2.80
N MET A 215 -15.42 -6.27 -1.62
CA MET A 215 -15.27 -7.03 -0.39
C MET A 215 -16.21 -6.49 0.66
N THR A 216 -17.06 -7.35 1.20
CA THR A 216 -17.85 -7.03 2.40
C THR A 216 -16.99 -7.19 3.64
N ASP A 217 -17.35 -6.52 4.75
CA ASP A 217 -16.65 -6.72 6.03
C ASP A 217 -16.68 -8.18 6.50
N ALA A 218 -17.77 -8.90 6.16
CA ALA A 218 -17.85 -10.33 6.37
C ALA A 218 -16.77 -11.08 5.56
N ALA A 219 -16.59 -10.76 4.28
CA ALA A 219 -15.55 -11.37 3.46
C ALA A 219 -14.13 -11.04 3.95
N ARG A 220 -13.87 -9.81 4.42
CA ARG A 220 -12.58 -9.40 5.03
C ARG A 220 -12.30 -10.19 6.31
N THR A 221 -13.30 -10.26 7.17
CA THR A 221 -13.25 -11.02 8.43
C THR A 221 -13.01 -12.51 8.16
N THR A 222 -13.75 -13.10 7.22
CA THR A 222 -13.56 -14.48 6.78
C THR A 222 -12.15 -14.70 6.25
N ALA A 223 -11.63 -13.79 5.41
CA ALA A 223 -10.29 -13.91 4.85
C ALA A 223 -9.24 -13.98 5.95
N VAL A 224 -9.19 -12.99 6.86
CA VAL A 224 -8.16 -12.95 7.91
C VAL A 224 -8.32 -14.08 8.92
N ASN A 225 -9.56 -14.41 9.32
CA ASN A 225 -9.81 -15.47 10.31
C ASN A 225 -9.43 -16.84 9.76
N MET A 226 -9.85 -17.19 8.54
CA MET A 226 -9.52 -18.50 7.98
C MET A 226 -8.00 -18.66 7.73
N HIS A 227 -7.30 -17.57 7.38
CA HIS A 227 -5.83 -17.60 7.30
C HIS A 227 -5.21 -17.85 8.68
N ASN A 228 -5.62 -17.10 9.70
CA ASN A 228 -5.11 -17.26 11.05
C ASN A 228 -5.45 -18.63 11.66
N ASP A 229 -6.64 -19.15 11.42
CA ASP A 229 -7.05 -20.50 11.86
C ASP A 229 -6.17 -21.57 11.23
N TYR A 230 -5.87 -21.44 9.93
CA TYR A 230 -4.99 -22.39 9.26
C TYR A 230 -3.55 -22.26 9.76
N ARG A 231 -3.04 -21.04 9.94
CA ARG A 231 -1.72 -20.78 10.52
C ARG A 231 -1.60 -21.33 11.93
N ALA A 232 -2.66 -21.22 12.75
CA ALA A 232 -2.71 -21.79 14.09
C ALA A 232 -2.69 -23.33 14.05
N GLN A 233 -3.47 -23.96 13.16
CA GLN A 233 -3.42 -25.41 12.94
C GLN A 233 -2.02 -25.90 12.55
N VAL A 234 -1.33 -25.16 11.67
CA VAL A 234 0.07 -25.46 11.31
C VAL A 234 0.98 -25.28 12.52
N ALA A 235 0.88 -24.17 13.23
CA ALA A 235 1.73 -23.86 14.38
C ALA A 235 1.62 -24.93 15.49
N LEU A 236 0.41 -25.43 15.71
CA LEU A 236 0.13 -26.50 16.68
C LEU A 236 0.51 -27.91 16.17
N GLY A 237 0.93 -28.05 14.92
CA GLY A 237 1.33 -29.34 14.32
C GLY A 237 0.13 -30.22 13.96
N GLN A 238 -0.97 -29.63 13.54
CA GLN A 238 -2.24 -30.34 13.24
C GLN A 238 -2.56 -30.37 11.74
N ALA A 239 -1.80 -29.65 10.92
CA ALA A 239 -2.03 -29.56 9.48
C ALA A 239 -1.38 -30.73 8.72
N PRO A 240 -2.02 -31.28 7.67
CA PRO A 240 -1.48 -32.38 6.87
C PRO A 240 -0.27 -31.96 6.02
N ASN A 241 0.63 -32.91 5.78
CA ASN A 241 1.83 -32.77 4.96
C ASN A 241 1.91 -33.87 3.88
N GLY A 242 1.01 -33.80 2.89
CA GLY A 242 0.87 -34.78 1.82
C GLY A 242 -0.11 -35.91 2.15
N LYS A 243 -0.23 -36.87 1.21
CA LYS A 243 -1.27 -37.92 1.23
C LYS A 243 -1.03 -39.05 2.23
N ASN A 244 0.15 -39.10 2.84
CA ASN A 244 0.63 -40.28 3.58
C ASN A 244 0.23 -40.24 5.06
N GLY A 245 -0.70 -39.36 5.46
CA GLY A 245 -1.05 -39.13 6.86
C GLY A 245 0.02 -38.38 7.67
N ALA A 246 1.10 -37.94 7.03
CA ALA A 246 2.11 -37.10 7.68
C ALA A 246 1.52 -35.74 8.04
N ILE A 247 2.00 -35.15 9.12
CA ILE A 247 1.61 -33.82 9.60
C ILE A 247 2.81 -32.87 9.51
N LEU A 248 2.52 -31.59 9.36
CA LEU A 248 3.52 -30.53 9.42
C LEU A 248 4.09 -30.41 10.85
N PRO A 249 5.40 -30.17 11.02
CA PRO A 249 5.96 -29.89 12.33
C PRO A 249 5.40 -28.58 12.90
N GLN A 250 5.40 -28.46 14.24
CA GLN A 250 4.99 -27.24 14.94
C GLN A 250 5.80 -26.02 14.51
N ALA A 251 5.23 -24.81 14.66
CA ALA A 251 5.89 -23.56 14.28
C ALA A 251 6.13 -22.68 15.51
N ALA A 252 7.39 -22.31 15.76
CA ALA A 252 7.76 -21.52 16.93
C ALA A 252 7.57 -20.00 16.78
N ASN A 253 7.38 -19.50 15.56
CA ASN A 253 7.42 -18.07 15.22
C ASN A 253 6.32 -17.63 14.24
N MET A 254 5.20 -18.37 14.18
CA MET A 254 4.10 -18.08 13.25
C MET A 254 3.40 -16.78 13.64
N MET A 255 3.47 -15.73 12.83
CA MET A 255 2.79 -14.46 13.13
C MET A 255 1.28 -14.57 12.93
N GLN A 256 0.50 -13.87 13.75
CA GLN A 256 -0.89 -13.56 13.44
C GLN A 256 -0.94 -12.57 12.27
N MET A 257 -1.86 -12.78 11.33
CA MET A 257 -2.13 -11.85 10.25
C MET A 257 -3.17 -10.80 10.66
N ASP A 258 -2.92 -9.55 10.30
CA ASP A 258 -3.87 -8.45 10.31
C ASP A 258 -4.35 -8.15 8.90
N TYR A 259 -5.58 -7.64 8.80
CA TYR A 259 -6.13 -7.20 7.54
C TYR A 259 -5.61 -5.79 7.19
N ASP A 260 -5.18 -5.60 5.96
CA ASP A 260 -4.55 -4.37 5.46
C ASP A 260 -5.30 -3.87 4.23
N CYS A 261 -5.92 -2.68 4.33
CA CYS A 261 -6.72 -2.11 3.26
C CYS A 261 -5.91 -1.74 2.01
N ASP A 262 -4.61 -1.45 2.14
CA ASP A 262 -3.76 -1.19 0.97
C ASP A 262 -3.50 -2.48 0.20
N LEU A 263 -3.30 -3.60 0.90
CA LEU A 263 -3.19 -4.91 0.27
C LEU A 263 -4.50 -5.35 -0.41
N GLU A 264 -5.66 -5.01 0.17
CA GLU A 264 -6.96 -5.21 -0.47
C GLU A 264 -7.06 -4.39 -1.76
N ARG A 265 -6.62 -3.12 -1.75
CA ARG A 265 -6.58 -2.28 -2.96
C ARG A 265 -5.71 -2.91 -4.05
N TYR A 266 -4.51 -3.39 -3.72
CA TYR A 266 -3.64 -4.06 -4.69
C TYR A 266 -4.21 -5.39 -5.21
N ALA A 267 -4.94 -6.11 -4.37
CA ALA A 267 -5.65 -7.32 -4.75
C ALA A 267 -6.81 -6.99 -5.70
N LEU A 268 -7.60 -5.95 -5.39
CA LEU A 268 -8.73 -5.48 -6.18
C LEU A 268 -8.29 -5.02 -7.57
N VAL A 269 -7.23 -4.21 -7.65
CA VAL A 269 -6.69 -3.73 -8.94
C VAL A 269 -6.37 -4.91 -9.85
N HIS A 270 -5.79 -5.98 -9.32
CA HIS A 270 -5.51 -7.17 -10.13
C HIS A 270 -6.76 -8.00 -10.42
N ALA A 271 -7.62 -8.24 -9.43
CA ALA A 271 -8.86 -9.00 -9.61
C ALA A 271 -9.77 -8.37 -10.69
N GLN A 272 -9.81 -7.03 -10.77
CA GLN A 272 -10.56 -6.29 -11.79
C GLN A 272 -10.05 -6.49 -13.21
N THR A 273 -8.79 -6.88 -13.41
CA THR A 273 -8.27 -7.20 -14.76
C THR A 273 -8.92 -8.43 -15.37
N CYS A 274 -9.53 -9.28 -14.54
CA CYS A 274 -10.10 -10.55 -14.96
C CYS A 274 -9.13 -11.41 -15.81
N SER A 275 -7.83 -11.36 -15.51
CA SER A 275 -6.78 -12.06 -16.25
C SER A 275 -6.80 -13.58 -16.01
N MET A 276 -7.27 -14.01 -14.83
CA MET A 276 -7.15 -15.39 -14.32
C MET A 276 -5.69 -15.88 -14.23
N THR A 277 -4.73 -14.97 -14.24
CA THR A 277 -3.29 -15.27 -14.20
C THR A 277 -2.65 -14.54 -13.04
N GLU A 278 -1.57 -15.09 -12.48
CA GLU A 278 -0.83 -14.42 -11.42
C GLU A 278 -0.10 -13.18 -11.97
N THR A 279 0.07 -12.16 -11.13
CA THR A 279 0.99 -11.07 -11.40
C THR A 279 2.41 -11.63 -11.46
N ALA A 280 3.20 -11.21 -12.46
CA ALA A 280 4.60 -11.60 -12.55
C ALA A 280 5.35 -11.22 -11.25
N ASP A 281 6.15 -12.15 -10.70
CA ASP A 281 6.82 -11.97 -9.41
C ASP A 281 7.74 -10.73 -9.35
N ALA A 282 8.34 -10.37 -10.49
CA ALA A 282 9.16 -9.16 -10.65
C ALA A 282 8.38 -7.86 -10.39
N ASN A 283 7.05 -7.88 -10.54
CA ASN A 283 6.16 -6.77 -10.29
C ASN A 283 5.61 -6.79 -8.85
N LEU A 284 6.04 -7.74 -8.01
CA LEU A 284 5.67 -7.89 -6.60
C LEU A 284 6.91 -7.93 -5.71
N PRO A 285 7.72 -6.86 -5.64
CA PRO A 285 9.01 -6.89 -4.94
C PRO A 285 8.87 -7.25 -3.45
N ASP A 286 7.82 -6.75 -2.79
CA ASP A 286 7.60 -6.87 -1.34
C ASP A 286 6.32 -7.61 -0.95
N GLN A 287 5.68 -8.28 -1.91
CA GLN A 287 4.43 -9.01 -1.71
C GLN A 287 4.47 -10.40 -2.36
N ASN A 288 3.62 -11.30 -1.88
CA ASN A 288 3.18 -12.45 -2.68
C ASN A 288 1.71 -12.32 -3.04
N GLU A 289 1.30 -13.17 -3.96
CA GLU A 289 -0.07 -13.29 -4.41
C GLU A 289 -0.49 -14.74 -4.43
N ASN A 290 -1.74 -14.97 -4.01
CA ASN A 290 -2.49 -16.15 -4.39
C ASN A 290 -3.69 -15.72 -5.23
N ILE A 291 -3.98 -16.48 -6.27
CA ILE A 291 -5.19 -16.31 -7.08
C ILE A 291 -6.07 -17.55 -7.07
N TYR A 292 -7.37 -17.37 -7.30
CA TYR A 292 -8.32 -18.46 -7.46
C TYR A 292 -9.48 -18.02 -8.36
N VAL A 293 -10.06 -18.97 -9.10
CA VAL A 293 -11.23 -18.71 -9.94
C VAL A 293 -12.36 -19.60 -9.46
N ASP A 294 -13.43 -18.98 -8.96
CA ASP A 294 -14.62 -19.66 -8.50
C ASP A 294 -15.77 -19.50 -9.50
N LYS A 295 -16.14 -20.60 -10.17
CA LYS A 295 -17.27 -20.62 -11.12
C LYS A 295 -18.59 -21.04 -10.47
N THR A 296 -18.60 -21.30 -9.17
CA THR A 296 -19.75 -21.90 -8.47
C THR A 296 -20.60 -20.88 -7.71
N THR A 297 -20.10 -19.65 -7.56
CA THR A 297 -20.76 -18.60 -6.79
C THR A 297 -20.48 -17.23 -7.41
N THR A 298 -21.32 -16.25 -7.08
CA THR A 298 -21.09 -14.82 -7.32
C THR A 298 -20.96 -14.03 -6.01
N ASP A 299 -21.04 -14.71 -4.86
CA ASP A 299 -20.91 -14.10 -3.54
C ASP A 299 -19.42 -13.99 -3.15
N PRO A 300 -18.89 -12.78 -2.87
CA PRO A 300 -17.49 -12.58 -2.51
C PRO A 300 -17.03 -13.39 -1.30
N ASN A 301 -17.85 -13.49 -0.26
CA ASN A 301 -17.51 -14.21 0.97
C ASN A 301 -17.36 -15.72 0.72
N THR A 302 -18.28 -16.29 -0.06
CA THR A 302 -18.24 -17.69 -0.49
C THR A 302 -17.04 -17.95 -1.39
N ALA A 303 -16.76 -17.06 -2.36
CA ALA A 303 -15.62 -17.19 -3.26
C ALA A 303 -14.28 -17.16 -2.49
N ILE A 304 -14.13 -16.25 -1.53
CA ILE A 304 -12.97 -16.17 -0.62
C ILE A 304 -12.83 -17.46 0.20
N THR A 305 -13.93 -17.97 0.76
CA THR A 305 -13.94 -19.23 1.53
C THR A 305 -13.46 -20.38 0.66
N ASN A 306 -13.97 -20.50 -0.55
CA ASN A 306 -13.60 -21.55 -1.50
C ASN A 306 -12.14 -21.44 -1.94
N ALA A 307 -11.65 -20.23 -2.21
CA ALA A 307 -10.26 -19.97 -2.55
C ALA A 307 -9.30 -20.42 -1.45
N ILE A 308 -9.58 -20.03 -0.20
CA ILE A 308 -8.75 -20.37 0.96
C ILE A 308 -8.73 -21.89 1.20
N ASN A 309 -9.88 -22.56 1.08
CA ASN A 309 -9.96 -24.02 1.19
C ASN A 309 -9.18 -24.72 0.07
N ALA A 310 -9.27 -24.23 -1.17
CA ALA A 310 -8.53 -24.76 -2.29
C ALA A 310 -7.02 -24.63 -2.11
N TRP A 311 -6.55 -23.46 -1.67
CA TRP A 311 -5.13 -23.22 -1.39
C TRP A 311 -4.62 -24.10 -0.25
N LYS A 312 -5.32 -24.15 0.89
CA LYS A 312 -4.99 -25.03 2.03
C LYS A 312 -4.87 -26.50 1.62
N ASN A 313 -5.78 -26.99 0.77
CA ASN A 313 -5.80 -28.38 0.33
C ASN A 313 -4.60 -28.77 -0.54
N GLN A 314 -3.84 -27.81 -1.08
CA GLN A 314 -2.62 -28.14 -1.83
C GLN A 314 -1.62 -28.93 -0.97
N LEU A 315 -1.48 -28.60 0.33
CA LEU A 315 -0.56 -29.29 1.22
C LEU A 315 -0.99 -30.74 1.52
N SER A 316 -2.30 -31.01 1.58
CA SER A 316 -2.85 -32.37 1.70
C SER A 316 -2.54 -33.22 0.47
N GLN A 317 -2.46 -32.60 -0.71
CA GLN A 317 -2.18 -33.30 -1.97
C GLN A 317 -0.68 -33.46 -2.23
N ASN A 318 0.09 -32.41 -1.94
CA ASN A 318 1.52 -32.29 -2.19
C ASN A 318 2.21 -31.69 -0.97
N GLY A 319 2.76 -32.56 -0.12
CA GLY A 319 3.52 -32.14 1.05
C GLY A 319 4.86 -31.47 0.70
N ILE A 320 5.46 -30.89 1.74
CA ILE A 320 6.79 -30.26 1.76
C ILE A 320 7.79 -31.13 2.52
N ASN A 321 9.07 -30.77 2.42
CA ASN A 321 10.14 -31.45 3.16
C ASN A 321 10.01 -31.25 4.68
N ASN A 322 10.52 -32.21 5.45
CA ASN A 322 10.47 -32.17 6.93
C ASN A 322 11.29 -31.04 7.54
N GLN A 323 12.22 -30.45 6.78
CA GLN A 323 13.00 -29.29 7.21
C GLN A 323 12.22 -27.97 7.04
N VAL A 324 11.00 -28.03 6.47
CA VAL A 324 10.11 -26.88 6.17
C VAL A 324 10.82 -25.73 5.45
N GLN A 325 11.78 -26.07 4.59
CA GLN A 325 12.59 -25.11 3.84
C GLN A 325 12.08 -24.96 2.41
N TYR A 326 11.97 -23.72 1.94
CA TYR A 326 11.53 -23.41 0.59
C TYR A 326 12.71 -23.47 -0.40
N HIS A 327 13.08 -24.68 -0.79
CA HIS A 327 14.14 -24.91 -1.79
C HIS A 327 13.63 -24.81 -3.22
N ASN A 328 14.57 -24.63 -4.16
CA ASN A 328 14.25 -24.63 -5.59
C ASN A 328 13.54 -25.92 -6.03
N THR A 329 13.93 -27.08 -5.49
CA THR A 329 13.26 -28.36 -5.78
C THR A 329 11.80 -28.38 -5.37
N LEU A 330 11.43 -27.68 -4.28
CA LEU A 330 10.03 -27.51 -3.88
C LEU A 330 9.34 -26.48 -4.76
N ALA A 331 9.99 -25.36 -5.06
CA ALA A 331 9.46 -24.28 -5.87
C ALA A 331 9.13 -24.71 -7.32
N THR A 332 9.96 -25.58 -7.91
CA THR A 332 9.81 -26.04 -9.30
C THR A 332 9.10 -27.39 -9.44
N LYS A 333 8.71 -28.03 -8.34
CA LYS A 333 8.00 -29.32 -8.39
C LYS A 333 6.65 -29.18 -9.10
N PRO A 334 6.26 -30.11 -9.99
CA PRO A 334 4.91 -30.16 -10.54
C PRO A 334 3.85 -30.24 -9.43
N GLY A 335 2.86 -29.36 -9.48
CA GLY A 335 1.81 -29.28 -8.45
C GLY A 335 2.32 -28.84 -7.08
N ASN A 336 3.42 -28.08 -7.02
CA ASN A 336 3.91 -27.53 -5.76
C ASN A 336 2.80 -26.78 -5.00
N PRO A 337 2.77 -26.86 -3.65
CA PRO A 337 1.73 -26.24 -2.85
C PRO A 337 2.02 -24.75 -2.59
N LYS A 338 2.39 -23.98 -3.63
CA LYS A 338 2.81 -22.56 -3.51
C LYS A 338 1.80 -21.72 -2.73
N ALA A 339 0.52 -21.83 -3.06
CA ALA A 339 -0.49 -20.97 -2.43
C ALA A 339 -0.66 -21.30 -0.94
N ALA A 340 -0.63 -22.59 -0.58
CA ALA A 340 -0.63 -23.01 0.81
C ALA A 340 0.62 -22.50 1.56
N ILE A 341 1.81 -22.61 0.94
CA ILE A 341 3.06 -22.11 1.53
C ILE A 341 3.00 -20.59 1.75
N THR A 342 2.44 -19.81 0.82
CA THR A 342 2.22 -18.37 0.99
C THR A 342 1.41 -18.06 2.25
N MET A 343 0.32 -18.81 2.48
CA MET A 343 -0.56 -18.60 3.65
C MET A 343 0.15 -18.88 4.98
N ILE A 344 1.07 -19.85 5.00
CA ILE A 344 1.73 -20.33 6.23
C ILE A 344 3.15 -19.77 6.39
N TRP A 345 3.52 -18.77 5.59
CA TRP A 345 4.82 -18.13 5.72
C TRP A 345 4.88 -17.34 7.03
N ALA A 346 5.73 -17.76 7.97
CA ALA A 346 5.69 -17.26 9.35
C ALA A 346 5.84 -15.74 9.45
N LYS A 347 6.71 -15.15 8.63
CA LYS A 347 7.01 -13.71 8.67
C LYS A 347 5.96 -12.83 8.01
N THR A 348 5.05 -13.40 7.22
CA THR A 348 3.97 -12.67 6.57
C THR A 348 2.85 -12.48 7.58
N TRP A 349 2.48 -11.22 7.85
CA TRP A 349 1.52 -10.86 8.89
C TRP A 349 0.49 -9.83 8.40
N ARG A 350 0.52 -9.42 7.14
CA ARG A 350 -0.48 -8.55 6.53
C ARG A 350 -1.14 -9.25 5.36
N LEU A 351 -2.46 -9.13 5.30
CA LEU A 351 -3.30 -9.75 4.30
C LEU A 351 -4.30 -8.72 3.76
N GLY A 352 -4.53 -8.71 2.46
CA GLY A 352 -5.68 -8.05 1.87
C GLY A 352 -6.13 -8.80 0.63
N CYS A 353 -7.44 -8.96 0.46
CA CYS A 353 -8.01 -9.79 -0.60
C CYS A 353 -9.09 -9.03 -1.36
N SER A 354 -9.40 -9.49 -2.57
CA SER A 354 -10.55 -9.03 -3.34
C SER A 354 -11.12 -10.18 -4.17
N ALA A 355 -12.44 -10.18 -4.36
CA ALA A 355 -13.15 -11.13 -5.19
C ALA A 355 -14.05 -10.39 -6.18
N VAL A 356 -13.68 -10.40 -7.46
CA VAL A 356 -14.37 -9.66 -8.51
C VAL A 356 -15.12 -10.61 -9.44
N ASN A 357 -16.37 -10.29 -9.77
CA ASN A 357 -17.15 -11.04 -10.75
C ASN A 357 -16.66 -10.76 -12.17
N CYS A 358 -16.10 -11.76 -12.84
CA CYS A 358 -15.60 -11.68 -14.20
C CYS A 358 -16.56 -12.33 -15.22
N ASN A 359 -17.86 -12.22 -14.97
CA ASN A 359 -18.94 -12.72 -15.81
C ASN A 359 -18.83 -14.23 -16.06
N ALA A 360 -18.76 -14.66 -17.32
CA ALA A 360 -18.66 -16.08 -17.71
C ALA A 360 -17.41 -16.79 -17.13
N ASN A 361 -16.42 -16.03 -16.66
CA ASN A 361 -15.21 -16.58 -16.05
C ASN A 361 -15.37 -16.89 -14.55
N GLY A 362 -16.48 -16.47 -13.91
CA GLY A 362 -16.72 -16.64 -12.49
C GLY A 362 -16.09 -15.54 -11.63
N MET A 363 -16.04 -15.75 -10.32
CA MET A 363 -15.39 -14.85 -9.36
C MET A 363 -13.88 -15.06 -9.39
N PHE A 364 -13.13 -14.01 -9.71
CA PHE A 364 -11.69 -14.00 -9.64
C PHE A 364 -11.25 -13.45 -8.28
N VAL A 365 -10.66 -14.33 -7.48
CA VAL A 365 -10.19 -14.04 -6.14
C VAL A 365 -8.68 -13.80 -6.19
N VAL A 366 -8.25 -12.69 -5.60
CA VAL A 366 -6.84 -12.35 -5.43
C VAL A 366 -6.61 -12.03 -3.95
N CYS A 367 -5.57 -12.59 -3.35
CA CYS A 367 -5.08 -12.19 -2.03
C CYS A 367 -3.62 -11.76 -2.14
N ARG A 368 -3.29 -10.62 -1.53
CA ARG A 368 -1.94 -10.06 -1.41
C ARG A 368 -1.43 -10.24 0.01
N TYR A 369 -0.14 -10.56 0.11
CA TYR A 369 0.52 -10.96 1.35
C TYR A 369 1.77 -10.12 1.56
N SER A 370 1.94 -9.57 2.77
CA SER A 370 3.16 -8.81 3.10
C SER A 370 3.62 -9.06 4.55
N PRO A 371 4.93 -8.98 4.85
CA PRO A 371 6.07 -8.97 3.92
C PRO A 371 6.13 -10.20 3.01
N LYS A 372 6.84 -10.08 1.88
CA LYS A 372 7.04 -11.17 0.91
C LYS A 372 7.63 -12.41 1.56
N GLY A 373 6.96 -13.53 1.37
CA GLY A 373 7.44 -14.89 1.59
C GLY A 373 7.98 -15.55 0.33
N LEU A 374 7.93 -16.89 0.28
CA LEU A 374 8.43 -17.72 -0.84
C LEU A 374 9.89 -17.42 -1.21
N GLN A 375 10.70 -17.02 -0.24
CA GLN A 375 12.12 -16.73 -0.46
C GLN A 375 12.91 -18.03 -0.54
N LEU A 376 13.64 -18.23 -1.64
CA LEU A 376 14.43 -19.45 -1.86
C LEU A 376 15.46 -19.65 -0.75
N ASN A 377 15.58 -20.91 -0.32
CA ASN A 377 16.47 -21.37 0.74
C ASN A 377 16.16 -20.80 2.13
N HIS A 378 15.01 -20.15 2.33
CA HIS A 378 14.53 -19.77 3.65
C HIS A 378 13.55 -20.79 4.22
N LEU A 379 13.48 -20.84 5.54
CA LEU A 379 12.45 -21.59 6.24
C LEU A 379 11.09 -20.91 6.03
N ILE A 380 10.07 -21.72 5.76
CA ILE A 380 8.67 -21.27 5.69
C ILE A 380 8.23 -20.77 7.07
N TYR A 381 8.60 -21.52 8.12
CA TYR A 381 8.52 -21.17 9.53
C TYR A 381 9.61 -21.89 10.33
N ASP A 382 9.90 -21.49 11.56
CA ASP A 382 10.88 -22.19 12.40
C ASP A 382 10.25 -23.44 13.02
N PRO A 383 10.67 -24.66 12.64
CA PRO A 383 10.07 -25.91 13.14
C PRO A 383 10.61 -26.33 14.53
N ARG A 384 11.51 -25.53 15.11
CA ARG A 384 12.23 -25.90 16.34
C ARG A 384 11.49 -25.36 17.54
N GLN A 385 11.26 -26.23 18.53
CA GLN A 385 10.52 -25.92 19.76
C GLN A 385 9.01 -25.77 19.51
N GLY A 386 8.25 -25.48 20.56
CA GLY A 386 6.80 -25.34 20.49
C GLY A 386 6.35 -23.95 20.02
N PRO A 387 5.03 -23.76 19.82
CA PRO A 387 4.43 -22.49 19.48
C PRO A 387 4.89 -21.32 20.35
N CYS A 388 5.00 -20.14 19.74
CA CYS A 388 5.34 -18.86 20.39
C CYS A 388 6.70 -18.79 21.12
N THR A 389 7.53 -19.84 21.08
CA THR A 389 8.85 -19.85 21.75
C THR A 389 9.89 -18.97 21.05
N LYS A 390 9.64 -18.56 19.81
CA LYS A 390 10.52 -17.72 19.00
C LYS A 390 9.80 -16.57 18.32
N CYS A 391 8.79 -16.02 18.99
CA CYS A 391 8.18 -14.80 18.52
C CYS A 391 9.21 -13.66 18.43
N PRO A 392 9.14 -12.80 17.40
CA PRO A 392 10.03 -11.65 17.32
C PRO A 392 9.72 -10.68 18.46
N VAL A 393 10.72 -9.90 18.87
CA VAL A 393 10.58 -8.92 19.97
C VAL A 393 9.42 -7.95 19.74
N SER A 394 9.17 -7.58 18.48
CA SER A 394 8.05 -6.71 18.07
C SER A 394 6.67 -7.38 18.12
N ALA A 395 6.59 -8.65 18.49
CA ALA A 395 5.35 -9.42 18.64
C ALA A 395 5.53 -10.49 19.72
N ALA A 396 6.03 -10.07 20.90
CA ALA A 396 6.47 -10.98 21.96
C ALA A 396 5.33 -11.78 22.61
N ASN A 397 4.08 -11.39 22.37
CA ASN A 397 2.91 -12.03 22.95
C ASN A 397 2.46 -13.21 22.09
N CYS A 398 1.85 -14.19 22.75
CA CYS A 398 1.21 -15.32 22.10
C CYS A 398 -0.31 -15.11 22.09
N SER A 399 -0.98 -15.49 21.01
CA SER A 399 -2.42 -15.44 20.89
C SER A 399 -3.10 -16.29 21.97
N PRO A 400 -4.36 -16.02 22.35
CA PRO A 400 -5.04 -16.75 23.43
C PRO A 400 -5.11 -18.27 23.25
N ASN A 401 -5.12 -18.75 22.00
CA ASN A 401 -5.08 -20.18 21.67
C ASN A 401 -3.66 -20.78 21.69
N GLY A 402 -2.64 -20.02 22.09
CA GLY A 402 -1.27 -20.48 22.26
C GLY A 402 -0.53 -20.76 20.95
N ALA A 403 -0.96 -20.22 19.82
CA ALA A 403 -0.49 -20.67 18.50
C ALA A 403 0.30 -19.62 17.70
N LEU A 404 -0.07 -18.33 17.80
CA LEU A 404 0.42 -17.27 16.92
C LEU A 404 1.11 -16.15 17.70
N CYS A 405 2.16 -15.56 17.13
CA CYS A 405 2.82 -14.37 17.65
C CYS A 405 2.00 -13.11 17.33
N VAL A 406 1.72 -12.30 18.33
CA VAL A 406 0.84 -11.12 18.24
C VAL A 406 1.62 -9.86 18.58
N MET A 407 1.43 -8.82 17.77
CA MET A 407 2.08 -7.51 17.95
C MET A 407 1.64 -6.80 19.23
#